data_AF-A0A9P5RL28-F1
#
_entry.id   AF-A0A9P5RL28-F1
#
_cell.length_a   1.000
_cell.length_b   1.000
_cell.length_c   1.000
_cell.angle_alpha   90.00
_cell.angle_beta   90.00
_cell.angle_gamma   90.00
#
_symmetry.space_group_name_H-M   'P 1'
#
loop_
_entity.id
_entity.type
_entity.pdbx_description
1 polymer ?
#
loop_
_entity_poly.entity_id
_entity_poly.type
_entity_poly.pdbx_seq_one_letter_code
_entity_poly.pdbx_strand_id
1 'polypeptide(L)'
;MAHLAGAFQQVREMFEDDRSGRLLIPSDNFIRASRLDEPKYLGYYIKGLKGGSFFIYPYTHKRPYRSSVYDGQMEPYNDRKCTYGDDYVALAGFRPSDTKVFLDNYAKEVPERFQNDIAHLLQGLRDSYWRCRGSGGTKCAVEHNSRKRRKIEEKQAEETARQEESARLEQEHRRKEQDEAKRVAERLELVQARRRYEDNVQEAHYAKRASAAERSRINNPVFQYIDKPHASLSASRAREDQVESLRMRLEKRLRTRFNDKIAVDILDPLPLDSSDADMTVLNMPSNVYIDELANVLHDLKFLDVTYLPKAKVPVATFFDPTANIHCDVTIGNRIVVTNSQLVKIYRRVDYRFKTLWFVIRQLTLKHNILNSSTGHLSSYTLTLMLIVYLQYVTEPPILPKLQRVFISGVEYLHIDGHDCSFDKHDAGYHNFGIGCKNTKSAGELLLDFLEYYDKTFNYDTQEVNPLYGTIVLRCVDPLFLPPSAKSTRSEYSFVVRDPFIAGRNVAGNCRASQIKDIKKCFRDSFDALSRGDIDTAFRR
;
A
#
# COMPACT_ATOMS: atom_id res chain seq x y z
N MET A 1 44.97 74.35 24.09
CA MET A 1 44.89 75.73 23.59
C MET A 1 45.70 75.93 22.31
N ALA A 2 47.03 75.74 22.29
CA ALA A 2 47.83 75.87 21.05
C ALA A 2 47.37 74.97 19.88
N HIS A 3 46.91 73.75 20.16
CA HIS A 3 46.36 72.84 19.14
C HIS A 3 45.02 73.31 18.52
N LEU A 4 44.21 74.07 19.27
CA LEU A 4 42.94 74.62 18.76
C LEU A 4 43.19 75.81 17.85
N ALA A 5 44.12 76.70 18.24
CA ALA A 5 44.50 77.85 17.44
C ALA A 5 45.07 77.44 16.07
N GLY A 6 45.89 76.38 16.01
CA GLY A 6 46.39 75.82 14.75
C GLY A 6 45.28 75.25 13.85
N ALA A 7 44.25 74.64 14.44
CA ALA A 7 43.09 74.11 13.69
C ALA A 7 42.25 75.25 13.06
N PHE A 8 42.08 76.37 13.77
CA PHE A 8 41.40 77.55 13.23
C PHE A 8 42.16 78.21 12.07
N GLN A 9 43.50 78.22 12.11
CA GLN A 9 44.33 78.81 11.05
C GLN A 9 44.28 77.99 9.76
N GLN A 10 44.37 76.65 9.84
CA GLN A 10 44.25 75.77 8.67
C GLN A 10 42.87 75.85 8.00
N VAL A 11 41.82 76.00 8.81
CA VAL A 11 40.45 76.18 8.31
C VAL A 11 40.35 77.47 7.52
N ARG A 12 40.90 78.59 8.02
CA ARG A 12 40.95 79.84 7.23
C ARG A 12 41.64 79.70 5.88
N GLU A 13 42.80 79.06 5.84
CA GLU A 13 43.58 78.88 4.61
C GLU A 13 42.84 78.00 3.58
N MET A 14 41.96 77.10 4.04
CA MET A 14 41.13 76.26 3.18
C MET A 14 39.96 77.02 2.52
N PHE A 15 39.44 78.06 3.15
CA PHE A 15 38.27 78.82 2.68
C PHE A 15 38.62 80.07 1.88
N GLU A 16 39.84 80.59 2.01
CA GLU A 16 40.30 81.71 1.19
C GLU A 16 40.62 81.31 -0.26
N ASP A 17 40.85 80.02 -0.54
CA ASP A 17 41.26 79.54 -1.87
C ASP A 17 40.12 78.90 -2.71
N ASP A 18 38.88 78.81 -2.21
CA ASP A 18 37.73 78.30 -2.99
C ASP A 18 37.17 79.36 -3.97
N ARG A 19 37.85 79.52 -5.10
CA ARG A 19 37.35 80.25 -6.29
C ARG A 19 36.41 79.40 -7.17
N SER A 20 35.98 78.21 -6.72
CA SER A 20 35.15 77.27 -7.49
C SER A 20 33.67 77.23 -7.07
N GLY A 21 33.29 77.92 -5.98
CA GLY A 21 31.91 78.19 -5.59
C GLY A 21 31.08 76.93 -5.28
N ARG A 22 31.71 75.89 -4.74
CA ARG A 22 31.08 74.55 -4.56
C ARG A 22 30.94 74.08 -3.11
N LEU A 23 31.25 74.91 -2.12
CA LEU A 23 31.03 74.56 -0.70
C LEU A 23 29.74 75.20 -0.15
N LEU A 24 28.64 74.43 -0.20
CA LEU A 24 27.33 74.79 0.37
C LEU A 24 27.28 74.48 1.87
N ILE A 25 27.44 75.55 2.66
CA ILE A 25 27.42 75.64 4.13
C ILE A 25 25.97 75.51 4.66
N PRO A 26 25.70 74.98 5.88
CA PRO A 26 24.35 74.86 6.42
C PRO A 26 23.60 76.20 6.34
N SER A 27 22.40 76.22 5.73
CA SER A 27 21.72 77.50 5.45
C SER A 27 21.56 78.33 6.74
N ASP A 28 22.02 79.58 6.73
CA ASP A 28 21.90 80.55 7.83
C ASP A 28 20.52 80.54 8.51
N ASN A 29 19.48 80.23 7.74
CA ASN A 29 18.10 80.10 8.22
C ASN A 29 17.89 79.02 9.29
N PHE A 30 18.58 77.88 9.25
CA PHE A 30 18.41 76.84 10.27
C PHE A 30 19.12 77.22 11.59
N ILE A 31 20.31 77.81 11.47
CA ILE A 31 21.07 78.34 12.61
C ILE A 31 20.24 79.43 13.31
N ARG A 32 19.70 80.38 12.55
CA ARG A 32 18.86 81.47 13.08
C ARG A 32 17.53 80.98 13.62
N ALA A 33 16.83 80.08 12.92
CA ALA A 33 15.52 79.57 13.36
C ALA A 33 15.60 78.73 14.64
N SER A 34 16.72 78.02 14.85
CA SER A 34 16.97 77.22 16.06
C SER A 34 17.79 77.99 17.12
N ARG A 35 18.16 79.25 16.82
CA ARG A 35 19.00 80.16 17.63
C ARG A 35 20.33 79.54 18.07
N LEU A 36 20.95 78.74 17.21
CA LEU A 36 22.19 78.03 17.54
C LEU A 36 23.42 78.95 17.61
N ASP A 37 23.29 80.16 17.12
CA ASP A 37 24.18 81.31 17.31
C ASP A 37 24.19 81.83 18.75
N GLU A 38 23.17 81.50 19.56
CA GLU A 38 23.11 81.87 20.96
C GLU A 38 23.49 80.71 21.90
N PRO A 39 24.46 80.90 22.83
CA PRO A 39 25.01 79.84 23.66
C PRO A 39 23.96 79.06 24.46
N LYS A 40 22.90 79.74 24.91
CA LYS A 40 21.80 79.15 25.70
C LYS A 40 21.02 78.11 24.87
N TYR A 41 20.67 78.45 23.65
CA TYR A 41 19.84 77.62 22.78
C TYR A 41 20.67 76.50 22.13
N LEU A 42 21.93 76.78 21.79
CA LEU A 42 22.90 75.75 21.42
C LEU A 42 23.11 74.74 22.55
N GLY A 43 23.16 75.19 23.81
CA GLY A 43 23.23 74.32 24.98
C GLY A 43 22.01 73.44 25.21
N TYR A 44 20.79 73.94 24.97
CA TYR A 44 19.57 73.12 25.00
C TYR A 44 19.57 72.08 23.88
N TYR A 45 19.96 72.48 22.67
CA TYR A 45 20.05 71.61 21.51
C TYR A 45 21.05 70.46 21.74
N ILE A 46 22.23 70.77 22.26
CA ILE A 46 23.27 69.78 22.58
C ILE A 46 22.81 68.82 23.69
N LYS A 47 22.12 69.30 24.74
CA LYS A 47 21.59 68.45 25.83
C LYS A 47 20.48 67.49 25.39
N GLY A 48 19.73 67.81 24.34
CA GLY A 48 18.65 66.96 23.80
C GLY A 48 19.12 65.71 23.04
N LEU A 49 20.41 65.63 22.69
CA LEU A 49 21.00 64.52 21.95
C LEU A 49 21.35 63.37 22.91
N LYS A 50 20.44 62.40 23.14
CA LYS A 50 20.73 61.22 23.98
C LYS A 50 21.89 60.40 23.38
N GLY A 51 22.81 59.96 24.24
CA GLY A 51 24.02 59.22 23.83
C GLY A 51 23.71 57.88 23.16
N GLY A 52 24.35 57.63 22.01
CA GLY A 52 24.40 56.30 21.38
C GLY A 52 23.53 56.07 20.13
N SER A 53 22.98 57.08 19.44
CA SER A 53 22.33 56.90 18.13
C SER A 53 22.56 58.08 17.19
N PHE A 54 22.64 57.82 15.88
CA PHE A 54 22.83 58.82 14.83
C PHE A 54 21.50 59.40 14.35
N PHE A 55 21.42 60.72 14.19
CA PHE A 55 20.34 61.40 13.45
C PHE A 55 20.89 61.84 12.10
N ILE A 56 20.11 61.76 11.03
CA ILE A 56 20.47 62.19 9.67
C ILE A 56 19.67 63.48 9.38
N TYR A 57 20.33 64.63 9.17
CA TYR A 57 19.66 65.93 8.91
C TYR A 57 19.81 66.37 7.47
N PRO A 58 18.73 66.69 6.74
CA PRO A 58 18.85 67.17 5.38
C PRO A 58 19.48 68.57 5.26
N TYR A 59 20.13 68.89 4.13
CA TYR A 59 20.52 70.25 3.72
C TYR A 59 19.32 71.14 3.32
N THR A 60 18.09 70.62 3.46
CA THR A 60 16.82 71.33 3.22
C THR A 60 15.92 71.30 4.46
N HIS A 61 14.89 72.18 4.53
CA HIS A 61 14.00 72.43 5.68
C HIS A 61 13.15 71.24 6.21
N LYS A 62 13.52 69.98 5.95
CA LYS A 62 12.75 68.79 6.35
C LYS A 62 13.24 68.21 7.68
N ARG A 63 12.32 67.66 8.48
CA ARG A 63 12.60 67.08 9.80
C ARG A 63 13.46 65.79 9.69
N PRO A 64 14.35 65.50 10.65
CA PRO A 64 15.20 64.30 10.62
C PRO A 64 14.36 63.01 10.73
N TYR A 65 14.69 62.00 9.91
CA TYR A 65 13.94 60.74 9.82
C TYR A 65 14.67 59.59 10.54
N ARG A 66 13.90 58.64 11.08
CA ARG A 66 14.38 57.39 11.70
C ARG A 66 13.91 56.24 10.80
N SER A 67 14.82 55.56 10.11
CA SER A 67 14.43 54.51 9.14
C SER A 67 14.75 53.10 9.64
N SER A 68 13.75 52.21 9.54
CA SER A 68 13.86 50.76 9.64
C SER A 68 13.02 50.15 8.52
N VAL A 69 13.60 49.37 7.60
CA VAL A 69 12.82 48.62 6.59
C VAL A 69 13.54 47.31 6.26
N TYR A 70 12.81 46.18 6.34
CA TYR A 70 12.96 45.02 5.45
C TYR A 70 11.66 44.21 5.49
N ASP A 71 10.88 44.23 4.40
CA ASP A 71 10.14 43.06 3.93
C ASP A 71 9.87 43.14 2.41
N GLY A 72 9.92 41.97 1.76
CA GLY A 72 9.21 41.52 0.55
C GLY A 72 9.15 42.36 -0.75
N GLN A 73 9.88 41.88 -1.78
CA GLN A 73 9.55 41.70 -3.23
C GLN A 73 8.66 42.74 -3.96
N MET A 74 8.94 43.21 -5.19
CA MET A 74 9.29 42.51 -6.44
C MET A 74 10.14 43.39 -7.38
N GLU A 75 10.83 42.72 -8.30
CA GLU A 75 11.70 43.16 -9.40
C GLU A 75 11.15 44.25 -10.37
N PRO A 76 11.89 44.71 -11.42
CA PRO A 76 13.31 44.53 -11.78
C PRO A 76 14.02 45.89 -12.05
N TYR A 77 15.26 45.83 -12.55
CA TYR A 77 15.88 46.79 -13.48
C TYR A 77 17.17 47.49 -13.01
N ASN A 78 18.25 46.83 -13.43
CA ASN A 78 19.46 47.34 -14.07
C ASN A 78 20.20 48.58 -13.53
N ASP A 79 21.42 48.22 -13.10
CA ASP A 79 22.70 48.79 -13.46
C ASP A 79 23.19 50.05 -12.72
N ARG A 80 24.20 49.76 -11.89
CA ARG A 80 25.35 50.60 -11.57
C ARG A 80 25.10 51.99 -10.95
N LYS A 81 25.52 52.00 -9.68
CA LYS A 81 26.33 53.05 -9.06
C LYS A 81 25.63 54.38 -8.82
N CYS A 82 25.34 54.57 -7.53
CA CYS A 82 25.61 55.82 -6.80
C CYS A 82 24.74 57.02 -7.22
N THR A 83 24.35 57.91 -6.33
CA THR A 83 24.87 58.31 -5.03
C THR A 83 23.66 58.83 -4.26
N TYR A 84 23.60 58.56 -2.95
CA TYR A 84 22.87 59.45 -2.05
C TYR A 84 23.64 60.78 -2.07
N GLY A 85 23.24 61.66 -2.99
CA GLY A 85 23.83 62.98 -3.14
C GLY A 85 23.55 63.80 -1.90
N ASP A 86 24.64 64.24 -1.27
CA ASP A 86 24.96 65.59 -0.79
C ASP A 86 23.97 66.33 0.11
N ASP A 87 22.85 65.70 0.46
CA ASP A 87 21.72 66.38 1.05
C ASP A 87 21.51 66.01 2.51
N TYR A 88 22.43 65.33 3.23
CA TYR A 88 22.24 65.09 4.67
C TYR A 88 23.53 65.07 5.54
N VAL A 89 23.50 65.71 6.72
CA VAL A 89 24.55 65.77 7.75
C VAL A 89 24.07 65.12 9.06
N ALA A 90 24.75 64.09 9.55
CA ALA A 90 24.45 63.57 10.90
C ALA A 90 25.11 64.44 11.99
N LEU A 91 24.74 64.40 13.28
CA LEU A 91 25.52 65.06 14.37
C LEU A 91 25.65 64.15 15.60
N ALA A 92 26.81 64.15 16.26
CA ALA A 92 27.11 63.31 17.42
C ALA A 92 27.02 64.12 18.73
N GLY A 93 26.45 63.52 19.78
CA GLY A 93 26.16 64.21 21.05
C GLY A 93 27.41 64.52 21.89
N PHE A 94 27.41 65.68 22.56
CA PHE A 94 28.45 66.09 23.51
C PHE A 94 28.26 65.43 24.88
N ARG A 95 29.35 65.32 25.65
CA ARG A 95 29.27 65.01 27.09
C ARG A 95 28.82 66.27 27.86
N PRO A 96 27.92 66.15 28.86
CA PRO A 96 27.33 67.33 29.53
C PRO A 96 28.34 68.27 30.22
N SER A 97 29.46 67.75 30.74
CA SER A 97 30.53 68.55 31.38
C SER A 97 31.27 69.44 30.38
N ASP A 98 31.55 68.89 29.20
CA ASP A 98 32.42 69.51 28.19
C ASP A 98 31.63 70.49 27.32
N THR A 99 30.30 70.33 27.29
CA THR A 99 29.37 71.25 26.64
C THR A 99 29.47 72.66 27.24
N LYS A 100 29.55 72.79 28.57
CA LYS A 100 29.55 74.10 29.24
C LYS A 100 30.84 74.88 28.94
N VAL A 101 32.00 74.22 29.05
CA VAL A 101 33.31 74.83 28.76
C VAL A 101 33.41 75.25 27.29
N PHE A 102 32.90 74.40 26.39
CA PHE A 102 32.84 74.73 24.97
C PHE A 102 31.97 75.96 24.70
N LEU A 103 30.77 76.02 25.26
CA LEU A 103 29.85 77.16 25.08
C LEU A 103 30.39 78.46 25.70
N ASP A 104 31.06 78.39 26.85
CA ASP A 104 31.64 79.56 27.51
C ASP A 104 32.82 80.14 26.70
N ASN A 105 33.63 79.30 26.06
CA ASN A 105 34.71 79.74 25.17
C ASN A 105 34.19 80.21 23.81
N TYR A 106 33.16 79.55 23.29
CA TYR A 106 32.44 79.95 22.06
C TYR A 106 31.84 81.35 22.19
N ALA A 107 31.17 81.64 23.32
CA ALA A 107 30.55 82.93 23.59
C ALA A 107 31.56 84.09 23.76
N LYS A 108 32.82 83.78 24.10
CA LYS A 108 33.84 84.79 24.38
C LYS A 108 34.72 85.15 23.19
N GLU A 109 35.03 84.20 22.30
CA GLU A 109 36.16 84.36 21.37
C GLU A 109 35.83 84.28 19.87
N VAL A 110 34.58 84.07 19.47
CA VAL A 110 34.25 83.88 18.04
C VAL A 110 33.42 85.06 17.48
N PRO A 111 34.01 85.91 16.62
CA PRO A 111 33.27 86.89 15.85
C PRO A 111 32.28 86.24 14.88
N GLU A 112 31.09 86.83 14.76
CA GLU A 112 29.90 86.33 14.06
C GLU A 112 30.18 85.76 12.65
N ARG A 113 31.11 86.37 11.90
CA ARG A 113 31.52 85.95 10.55
C ARG A 113 32.16 84.56 10.46
N PHE A 114 32.70 84.02 11.56
CA PHE A 114 33.41 82.74 11.61
C PHE A 114 32.54 81.59 12.15
N GLN A 115 31.24 81.81 12.37
CA GLN A 115 30.32 80.78 12.85
C GLN A 115 30.14 79.63 11.84
N ASN A 116 30.24 79.94 10.53
CA ASN A 116 30.22 78.94 9.45
C ASN A 116 31.51 78.11 9.39
N ASP A 117 32.65 78.71 9.74
CA ASP A 117 33.93 77.99 9.91
C ASP A 117 33.91 77.05 11.12
N ILE A 118 33.10 77.36 12.15
CA ILE A 118 32.90 76.49 13.31
C ILE A 118 32.05 75.27 12.97
N ALA A 119 31.10 75.37 12.03
CA ALA A 119 30.39 74.21 11.51
C ALA A 119 31.36 73.26 10.78
N HIS A 120 32.30 73.80 10.01
CA HIS A 120 33.38 73.04 9.38
C HIS A 120 34.41 72.48 10.38
N LEU A 121 34.69 73.20 11.46
CA LEU A 121 35.56 72.75 12.55
C LEU A 121 34.89 71.64 13.37
N LEU A 122 33.57 71.69 13.59
CA LEU A 122 32.77 70.60 14.17
C LEU A 122 32.75 69.36 13.27
N GLN A 123 32.79 69.55 11.95
CA GLN A 123 32.91 68.48 10.96
C GLN A 123 34.30 67.81 11.01
N GLY A 124 35.39 68.59 11.14
CA GLY A 124 36.76 68.09 11.31
C GLY A 124 37.07 67.49 12.69
N LEU A 125 36.45 67.99 13.76
CA LEU A 125 36.54 67.41 15.12
C LEU A 125 35.87 66.03 15.21
N ARG A 126 34.92 65.77 14.31
CA ARG A 126 34.21 64.49 14.24
C ARG A 126 34.99 63.41 13.50
N ASP A 127 35.85 63.80 12.57
CA ASP A 127 36.74 62.89 11.83
C ASP A 127 38.07 62.62 12.55
N SER A 128 38.51 63.48 13.47
CA SER A 128 39.85 63.39 14.09
C SER A 128 39.90 62.74 15.49
N TYR A 129 38.81 62.72 16.26
CA TYR A 129 38.85 62.17 17.63
C TYR A 129 38.30 60.74 17.81
N TRP A 130 37.77 60.11 16.75
CA TRP A 130 37.35 58.69 16.74
C TRP A 130 38.24 57.76 15.90
N ARG A 131 39.41 58.24 15.44
CA ARG A 131 40.52 57.37 15.00
C ARG A 131 41.59 57.11 16.04
N CYS A 132 41.54 57.72 17.23
CA CYS A 132 42.53 57.48 18.28
C CYS A 132 41.94 57.63 19.70
N ARG A 133 41.60 56.48 20.30
CA ARG A 133 41.29 56.23 21.73
C ARG A 133 39.84 56.52 22.16
N GLY A 134 39.02 55.51 22.41
CA GLY A 134 39.32 54.09 22.45
C GLY A 134 38.06 53.26 22.60
N SER A 135 38.26 51.95 22.41
CA SER A 135 37.28 50.88 22.61
C SER A 135 36.04 50.93 21.70
N GLY A 136 36.06 50.16 20.61
CA GLY A 136 34.82 49.65 20.01
C GLY A 136 34.67 49.71 18.49
N GLY A 137 35.62 50.27 17.73
CA GLY A 137 35.58 50.32 16.27
C GLY A 137 36.95 50.80 15.82
N THR A 138 37.76 50.07 15.08
CA THR A 138 37.52 49.40 13.80
C THR A 138 37.46 47.87 13.92
N LYS A 139 37.91 47.27 15.03
CA LYS A 139 37.68 45.84 15.30
C LYS A 139 36.20 45.56 15.50
N CYS A 140 35.42 46.28 16.30
CA CYS A 140 34.00 45.94 16.47
C CYS A 140 33.05 46.42 15.36
N ALA A 141 33.42 47.29 14.40
CA ALA A 141 32.57 47.64 13.25
C ALA A 141 32.93 46.86 11.98
N VAL A 142 34.23 46.56 11.77
CA VAL A 142 34.65 45.53 10.80
C VAL A 142 34.31 44.16 11.35
N GLU A 143 34.38 43.88 12.66
CA GLU A 143 33.80 42.68 13.28
C GLU A 143 32.29 42.78 13.40
N HIS A 144 31.61 43.92 13.53
CA HIS A 144 30.14 43.88 13.52
C HIS A 144 29.64 43.65 12.10
N ASN A 145 30.19 44.33 11.10
CA ASN A 145 29.85 44.07 9.71
C ASN A 145 30.44 42.74 9.19
N SER A 146 31.62 42.31 9.64
CA SER A 146 32.13 40.96 9.34
C SER A 146 31.44 39.91 10.17
N ARG A 147 31.01 40.12 11.43
CA ARG A 147 30.16 39.15 12.16
C ARG A 147 28.75 39.15 11.60
N LYS A 148 28.23 40.25 11.05
CA LYS A 148 26.91 40.28 10.41
C LYS A 148 26.97 39.65 9.03
N ARG A 149 28.00 39.92 8.22
CA ARG A 149 28.31 39.17 6.99
C ARG A 149 28.58 37.72 7.29
N ARG A 150 29.47 37.39 8.24
CA ARG A 150 29.74 36.03 8.67
C ARG A 150 28.53 35.34 9.26
N LYS A 151 27.60 36.02 9.94
CA LYS A 151 26.32 35.42 10.38
C LYS A 151 25.34 35.20 9.22
N ILE A 152 25.34 36.06 8.21
CA ILE A 152 24.53 35.89 7.00
C ILE A 152 25.13 34.76 6.15
N GLU A 153 26.44 34.74 5.97
CA GLU A 153 27.22 33.71 5.29
C GLU A 153 27.16 32.39 6.08
N GLU A 154 27.20 32.39 7.41
CA GLU A 154 26.99 31.20 8.26
C GLU A 154 25.55 30.71 8.12
N LYS A 155 24.54 31.59 8.11
CA LYS A 155 23.15 31.18 7.86
C LYS A 155 22.93 30.65 6.45
N GLN A 156 23.51 31.30 5.44
CA GLN A 156 23.44 30.85 4.06
C GLN A 156 24.20 29.54 3.90
N ALA A 157 25.36 29.39 4.52
CA ALA A 157 26.14 28.15 4.54
C ALA A 157 25.40 27.04 5.28
N GLU A 158 24.72 27.34 6.40
CA GLU A 158 23.92 26.39 7.17
C GLU A 158 22.65 25.99 6.40
N GLU A 159 22.03 26.91 5.67
CA GLU A 159 20.88 26.64 4.80
C GLU A 159 21.29 25.83 3.57
N THR A 160 22.42 26.16 2.92
CA THR A 160 22.97 25.33 1.84
C THR A 160 23.42 23.97 2.36
N ALA A 161 24.00 23.89 3.56
CA ALA A 161 24.37 22.61 4.15
C ALA A 161 23.13 21.75 4.48
N ARG A 162 22.04 22.36 4.96
CA ARG A 162 20.75 21.67 5.16
C ARG A 162 20.13 21.21 3.84
N GLN A 163 20.20 22.03 2.79
CA GLN A 163 19.71 21.67 1.45
C GLN A 163 20.56 20.55 0.82
N GLU A 164 21.88 20.61 1.00
CA GLU A 164 22.81 19.56 0.57
C GLU A 164 22.58 18.26 1.36
N GLU A 165 22.33 18.34 2.66
CA GLU A 165 22.02 17.18 3.50
C GLU A 165 20.66 16.56 3.13
N SER A 166 19.62 17.37 2.92
CA SER A 166 18.32 16.86 2.44
C SER A 166 18.43 16.26 1.04
N ALA A 167 19.20 16.87 0.14
CA ALA A 167 19.44 16.34 -1.19
C ALA A 167 20.23 15.02 -1.15
N ARG A 168 21.20 14.90 -0.23
CA ARG A 168 21.93 13.64 0.02
C ARG A 168 21.01 12.56 0.57
N LEU A 169 20.17 12.87 1.56
CA LEU A 169 19.23 11.91 2.14
C LEU A 169 18.20 11.44 1.11
N GLU A 170 17.67 12.34 0.29
CA GLU A 170 16.79 11.96 -0.81
C GLU A 170 17.51 11.11 -1.87
N GLN A 171 18.76 11.45 -2.20
CA GLN A 171 19.54 10.65 -3.14
C GLN A 171 19.86 9.26 -2.56
N GLU A 172 20.11 9.15 -1.25
CA GLU A 172 20.28 7.89 -0.55
C GLU A 172 18.97 7.08 -0.51
N HIS A 173 17.83 7.73 -0.27
CA HIS A 173 16.51 7.09 -0.32
C HIS A 173 16.21 6.56 -1.72
N ARG A 174 16.41 7.39 -2.77
CA ARG A 174 16.25 6.97 -4.17
C ARG A 174 17.18 5.83 -4.54
N ARG A 175 18.43 5.83 -4.05
CA ARG A 175 19.37 4.70 -4.24
C ARG A 175 18.87 3.44 -3.54
N LYS A 176 18.38 3.54 -2.30
CA LYS A 176 17.80 2.40 -1.57
C LYS A 176 16.56 1.85 -2.27
N GLU A 177 15.66 2.70 -2.76
CA GLU A 177 14.50 2.29 -3.55
C GLU A 177 14.89 1.64 -4.87
N GLN A 178 15.91 2.18 -5.57
CA GLN A 178 16.43 1.56 -6.78
C GLN A 178 17.11 0.22 -6.52
N ASP A 179 17.90 0.12 -5.45
CA ASP A 179 18.55 -1.13 -5.04
C ASP A 179 17.51 -2.18 -4.61
N GLU A 180 16.45 -1.77 -3.91
CA GLU A 180 15.34 -2.64 -3.53
C GLU A 180 14.51 -3.07 -4.76
N ALA A 181 14.18 -2.14 -5.67
CA ALA A 181 13.52 -2.45 -6.93
C ALA A 181 14.36 -3.40 -7.80
N LYS A 182 15.68 -3.21 -7.84
CA LYS A 182 16.61 -4.08 -8.56
C LYS A 182 16.67 -5.47 -7.93
N ARG A 183 16.73 -5.58 -6.60
CA ARG A 183 16.64 -6.86 -5.88
C ARG A 183 15.31 -7.57 -6.14
N VAL A 184 14.20 -6.83 -6.18
CA VAL A 184 12.87 -7.38 -6.49
C VAL A 184 12.81 -7.86 -7.93
N ALA A 185 13.37 -7.11 -8.89
CA ALA A 185 13.42 -7.49 -10.30
C ALA A 185 14.28 -8.75 -10.54
N GLU A 186 15.50 -8.80 -9.99
CA GLU A 186 16.38 -9.98 -10.03
C GLU A 186 15.70 -11.20 -9.40
N ARG A 187 14.96 -10.99 -8.31
CA ARG A 187 14.17 -12.04 -7.64
C ARG A 187 13.00 -12.52 -8.51
N LEU A 188 12.32 -11.61 -9.21
CA LEU A 188 11.24 -11.96 -10.12
C LEU A 188 11.75 -12.78 -11.30
N GLU A 189 12.90 -12.41 -11.86
CA GLU A 189 13.56 -13.16 -12.93
C GLU A 189 13.97 -14.56 -12.48
N LEU A 190 14.57 -14.70 -11.29
CA LEU A 190 14.93 -16.01 -10.73
C LEU A 190 13.71 -16.92 -10.54
N VAL A 191 12.60 -16.38 -10.04
CA VAL A 191 11.34 -17.12 -9.88
C VAL A 191 10.77 -17.52 -11.24
N GLN A 192 10.80 -16.63 -12.22
CA GLN A 192 10.34 -16.92 -13.58
C GLN A 192 11.23 -17.96 -14.28
N ALA A 193 12.55 -17.86 -14.15
CA ALA A 193 13.50 -18.80 -14.71
C ALA A 193 13.36 -20.20 -14.08
N ARG A 194 13.15 -20.27 -12.76
CA ARG A 194 12.85 -21.52 -12.06
C ARG A 194 11.54 -22.14 -12.53
N ARG A 195 10.47 -21.35 -12.70
CA ARG A 195 9.21 -21.84 -13.29
C ARG A 195 9.44 -22.41 -14.69
N ARG A 196 10.12 -21.68 -15.58
CA ARG A 196 10.43 -22.16 -16.93
C ARG A 196 11.20 -23.48 -16.91
N TYR A 197 12.18 -23.61 -16.00
CA TYR A 197 12.93 -24.85 -15.86
C TYR A 197 12.03 -26.00 -15.38
N GLU A 198 11.19 -25.76 -14.39
CA GLU A 198 10.25 -26.75 -13.85
C GLU A 198 9.19 -27.15 -14.89
N ASP A 199 8.63 -26.19 -15.63
CA ASP A 199 7.71 -26.42 -16.73
C ASP A 199 8.38 -27.26 -17.84
N ASN A 200 9.64 -26.96 -18.19
CA ASN A 200 10.41 -27.75 -19.16
C ASN A 200 10.72 -29.17 -18.66
N VAL A 201 11.04 -29.35 -17.38
CA VAL A 201 11.27 -30.67 -16.77
C VAL A 201 9.97 -31.47 -16.74
N GLN A 202 8.87 -30.83 -16.39
CA GLN A 202 7.53 -31.40 -16.38
C GLN A 202 7.09 -31.82 -17.78
N GLU A 203 7.26 -30.94 -18.78
CA GLU A 203 6.99 -31.22 -20.21
C GLU A 203 7.85 -32.37 -20.72
N ALA A 204 9.15 -32.39 -20.41
CA ALA A 204 10.05 -33.46 -20.81
C ALA A 204 9.66 -34.81 -20.19
N HIS A 205 9.24 -34.82 -18.91
CA HIS A 205 8.70 -36.01 -18.26
C HIS A 205 7.36 -36.43 -18.87
N TYR A 206 6.47 -35.49 -19.19
CA TYR A 206 5.18 -35.76 -19.84
C TYR A 206 5.37 -36.33 -21.25
N ALA A 207 6.26 -35.76 -22.07
CA ALA A 207 6.55 -36.23 -23.43
C ALA A 207 7.12 -37.65 -23.44
N LYS A 208 8.04 -37.97 -22.50
CA LYS A 208 8.60 -39.32 -22.35
C LYS A 208 7.52 -40.33 -21.95
N ARG A 209 6.59 -39.95 -21.06
CA ARG A 209 5.49 -40.80 -20.58
C ARG A 209 4.36 -40.96 -21.58
N ALA A 210 4.02 -39.91 -22.33
CA ALA A 210 3.04 -39.95 -23.41
C ALA A 210 3.42 -41.03 -24.42
N SER A 211 4.70 -41.11 -24.83
CA SER A 211 5.18 -42.15 -25.75
C SER A 211 5.08 -43.60 -25.25
N ALA A 212 5.05 -43.79 -23.92
CA ALA A 212 4.94 -45.11 -23.27
C ALA A 212 3.48 -45.47 -22.97
N ALA A 213 2.65 -44.49 -22.60
CA ALA A 213 1.22 -44.65 -22.33
C ALA A 213 0.40 -44.81 -23.62
N GLU A 214 0.76 -44.13 -24.72
CA GLU A 214 0.10 -44.26 -26.04
C GLU A 214 0.02 -45.73 -26.49
N ARG A 215 1.05 -46.53 -26.21
CA ARG A 215 1.15 -47.94 -26.61
C ARG A 215 0.26 -48.89 -25.79
N SER A 216 -0.24 -48.46 -24.63
CA SER A 216 -1.11 -49.25 -23.75
C SER A 216 -2.59 -48.81 -23.80
N ARG A 217 -2.88 -47.63 -24.37
CA ARG A 217 -4.20 -46.96 -24.30
C ARG A 217 -5.22 -47.44 -25.32
N ILE A 218 -4.80 -48.09 -26.40
CA ILE A 218 -5.65 -48.30 -27.60
C ILE A 218 -6.82 -49.28 -27.37
N ASN A 219 -6.91 -50.01 -26.25
CA ASN A 219 -8.07 -50.88 -25.95
C ASN A 219 -8.35 -51.03 -24.44
N ASN A 220 -8.25 -49.96 -23.64
CA ASN A 220 -8.52 -50.08 -22.20
C ASN A 220 -10.03 -50.11 -21.89
N PRO A 221 -10.60 -51.22 -21.34
CA PRO A 221 -12.01 -51.30 -20.96
C PRO A 221 -12.43 -50.23 -19.93
N VAL A 222 -11.47 -49.65 -19.20
CA VAL A 222 -11.68 -48.52 -18.28
C VAL A 222 -12.25 -47.30 -18.99
N PHE A 223 -11.86 -47.04 -20.24
CA PHE A 223 -12.37 -45.88 -20.98
C PHE A 223 -13.84 -46.08 -21.35
N GLN A 224 -14.20 -47.28 -21.81
CA GLN A 224 -15.61 -47.62 -22.03
C GLN A 224 -16.43 -47.64 -20.74
N TYR A 225 -15.83 -47.97 -19.60
CA TYR A 225 -16.51 -47.88 -18.32
C TYR A 225 -16.78 -46.42 -17.98
N ILE A 226 -15.74 -45.59 -17.85
CA ILE A 226 -15.82 -44.20 -17.39
C ILE A 226 -16.59 -43.29 -18.35
N ASP A 227 -16.41 -43.46 -19.66
CA ASP A 227 -17.03 -42.61 -20.67
C ASP A 227 -18.49 -43.00 -20.95
N LYS A 228 -18.96 -44.17 -20.45
CA LYS A 228 -20.39 -44.50 -20.49
C LYS A 228 -21.13 -43.73 -19.40
N PRO A 229 -22.33 -43.19 -19.69
CA PRO A 229 -23.19 -42.63 -18.66
C PRO A 229 -23.61 -43.75 -17.69
N HIS A 230 -22.91 -43.84 -16.56
CA HIS A 230 -23.20 -44.83 -15.52
C HIS A 230 -24.60 -44.62 -14.93
N ALA A 231 -25.21 -45.70 -14.43
CA ALA A 231 -26.44 -45.64 -13.65
C ALA A 231 -26.35 -44.62 -12.49
N SER A 232 -25.15 -44.44 -11.91
CA SER A 232 -24.86 -43.42 -10.89
C SER A 232 -25.01 -41.98 -11.39
N LEU A 233 -24.69 -41.67 -12.67
CA LEU A 233 -24.90 -40.34 -13.25
C LEU A 233 -26.38 -40.04 -13.49
N SER A 234 -27.17 -41.04 -13.91
CA SER A 234 -28.63 -40.90 -14.04
C SER A 234 -29.32 -40.81 -12.69
N ALA A 235 -28.90 -41.61 -11.72
CA ALA A 235 -29.44 -41.58 -10.36
C ALA A 235 -29.09 -40.26 -9.66
N SER A 236 -27.88 -39.73 -9.88
CA SER A 236 -27.49 -38.38 -9.44
C SER A 236 -28.43 -37.29 -9.98
N ARG A 237 -28.91 -37.37 -11.23
CA ARG A 237 -29.90 -36.40 -11.75
C ARG A 237 -31.23 -36.49 -11.00
N ALA A 238 -31.74 -37.70 -10.77
CA ALA A 238 -32.96 -37.89 -10.00
C ALA A 238 -32.79 -37.37 -8.56
N ARG A 239 -31.61 -37.56 -7.97
CA ARG A 239 -31.26 -37.01 -6.65
C ARG A 239 -31.20 -35.48 -6.67
N GLU A 240 -30.59 -34.88 -7.69
CA GLU A 240 -30.58 -33.43 -7.90
C GLU A 240 -32.01 -32.86 -7.91
N ASP A 241 -32.93 -33.49 -8.66
CA ASP A 241 -34.33 -33.08 -8.74
C ASP A 241 -35.07 -33.25 -7.40
N GLN A 242 -34.80 -34.32 -6.65
CA GLN A 242 -35.35 -34.56 -5.32
C GLN A 242 -34.90 -33.49 -4.31
N VAL A 243 -33.60 -33.18 -4.29
CA VAL A 243 -33.02 -32.16 -3.40
C VAL A 243 -33.56 -30.77 -3.76
N GLU A 244 -33.70 -30.46 -5.05
CA GLU A 244 -34.27 -29.18 -5.51
C GLU A 244 -35.77 -29.06 -5.14
N SER A 245 -36.53 -30.15 -5.28
CA SER A 245 -37.93 -30.19 -4.83
C SER A 245 -38.06 -29.99 -3.32
N LEU A 246 -37.19 -30.61 -2.52
CA LEU A 246 -37.11 -30.39 -1.08
C LEU A 246 -36.74 -28.93 -0.76
N ARG A 247 -35.72 -28.37 -1.41
CA ARG A 247 -35.30 -26.97 -1.25
C ARG A 247 -36.46 -26.01 -1.51
N MET A 248 -37.19 -26.18 -2.61
CA MET A 248 -38.36 -25.36 -2.95
C MET A 248 -39.47 -25.45 -1.89
N ARG A 249 -39.77 -26.67 -1.40
CA ARG A 249 -40.77 -26.87 -0.34
C ARG A 249 -40.36 -26.22 0.98
N LEU A 250 -39.09 -26.38 1.37
CA LEU A 250 -38.53 -25.77 2.57
C LEU A 250 -38.57 -24.24 2.48
N GLU A 251 -38.10 -23.67 1.37
CA GLU A 251 -38.11 -22.22 1.13
C GLU A 251 -39.54 -21.66 1.24
N LYS A 252 -40.52 -22.29 0.57
CA LYS A 252 -41.93 -21.86 0.63
C LYS A 252 -42.48 -21.86 2.07
N ARG A 253 -42.17 -22.91 2.83
CA ARG A 253 -42.61 -23.06 4.23
C ARG A 253 -41.97 -22.01 5.14
N LEU A 254 -40.67 -21.79 5.00
CA LEU A 254 -39.95 -20.77 5.76
C LEU A 254 -40.43 -19.35 5.41
N ARG A 255 -40.70 -19.07 4.12
CA ARG A 255 -41.29 -17.78 3.70
C ARG A 255 -42.62 -17.49 4.36
N THR A 256 -43.45 -18.53 4.47
CA THR A 256 -44.77 -18.42 5.14
C THR A 256 -44.61 -18.17 6.65
N ARG A 257 -43.57 -18.74 7.28
CA ARG A 257 -43.36 -18.66 8.73
C ARG A 257 -42.71 -17.36 9.19
N PHE A 258 -41.82 -16.80 8.38
CA PHE A 258 -40.97 -15.67 8.77
C PHE A 258 -41.19 -14.44 7.88
N ASN A 259 -40.72 -14.48 6.63
CA ASN A 259 -40.91 -13.39 5.66
C ASN A 259 -40.66 -13.88 4.23
N ASP A 260 -41.21 -13.16 3.25
CA ASP A 260 -41.16 -13.48 1.82
C ASP A 260 -39.75 -13.41 1.19
N LYS A 261 -38.78 -12.74 1.86
CA LYS A 261 -37.41 -12.57 1.34
C LYS A 261 -36.50 -13.76 1.61
N ILE A 262 -36.93 -14.76 2.39
CA ILE A 262 -36.14 -15.96 2.64
C ILE A 262 -35.78 -16.65 1.32
N ALA A 263 -34.52 -17.07 1.22
CA ALA A 263 -34.03 -17.92 0.16
C ALA A 263 -33.28 -19.12 0.76
N VAL A 264 -33.43 -20.29 0.16
CA VAL A 264 -32.69 -21.49 0.55
C VAL A 264 -31.81 -21.91 -0.63
N ASP A 265 -30.50 -22.01 -0.43
CA ASP A 265 -29.56 -22.46 -1.46
C ASP A 265 -28.98 -23.84 -1.11
N ILE A 266 -28.70 -24.63 -2.15
CA ILE A 266 -28.07 -25.95 -2.05
C ILE A 266 -26.57 -25.79 -2.21
N LEU A 267 -25.84 -26.32 -1.23
CA LEU A 267 -24.40 -26.16 -1.12
C LEU A 267 -23.63 -27.25 -1.87
N ASP A 268 -24.14 -28.47 -1.99
CA ASP A 268 -23.53 -29.51 -2.82
C ASP A 268 -24.05 -29.45 -4.28
N PRO A 269 -23.24 -29.00 -5.25
CA PRO A 269 -23.65 -28.91 -6.63
C PRO A 269 -23.65 -30.25 -7.38
N LEU A 270 -23.20 -31.34 -6.73
CA LEU A 270 -22.97 -32.66 -7.34
C LEU A 270 -23.41 -33.81 -6.39
N PRO A 271 -24.68 -33.90 -5.96
CA PRO A 271 -25.12 -34.90 -5.00
C PRO A 271 -25.03 -36.34 -5.56
N LEU A 272 -24.76 -37.29 -4.66
CA LEU A 272 -24.87 -38.74 -4.88
C LEU A 272 -26.18 -39.27 -4.25
N ASP A 273 -26.65 -40.43 -4.70
CA ASP A 273 -27.90 -41.01 -4.20
C ASP A 273 -27.94 -41.19 -2.68
N SER A 274 -26.79 -41.50 -2.08
CA SER A 274 -26.62 -41.70 -0.64
C SER A 274 -26.07 -40.48 0.09
N SER A 275 -25.88 -39.33 -0.58
CA SER A 275 -25.35 -38.15 0.09
C SER A 275 -26.46 -37.38 0.81
N ASP A 276 -26.07 -36.75 1.90
CA ASP A 276 -26.87 -35.77 2.59
C ASP A 276 -27.06 -34.52 1.70
N ALA A 277 -28.06 -33.72 2.02
CA ALA A 277 -28.32 -32.45 1.35
C ALA A 277 -27.88 -31.28 2.24
N ASP A 278 -26.75 -30.67 1.88
CA ASP A 278 -26.27 -29.45 2.51
C ASP A 278 -27.00 -28.22 1.96
N MET A 279 -27.60 -27.43 2.86
CA MET A 279 -28.35 -26.21 2.52
C MET A 279 -27.95 -25.03 3.42
N THR A 280 -28.25 -23.82 2.95
CA THR A 280 -28.21 -22.62 3.80
C THR A 280 -29.44 -21.76 3.59
N VAL A 281 -29.95 -21.20 4.68
CA VAL A 281 -31.05 -20.24 4.65
C VAL A 281 -30.47 -18.83 4.68
N LEU A 282 -30.79 -18.06 3.64
CA LEU A 282 -30.42 -16.66 3.48
C LEU A 282 -31.59 -15.75 3.86
N ASN A 283 -31.26 -14.51 4.22
CA ASN A 283 -32.23 -13.47 4.58
C ASN A 283 -33.13 -13.85 5.78
N MET A 284 -32.61 -14.68 6.69
CA MET A 284 -33.24 -14.90 7.99
C MET A 284 -33.24 -13.62 8.82
N PRO A 285 -34.30 -13.34 9.60
CA PRO A 285 -34.29 -12.24 10.55
C PRO A 285 -33.13 -12.37 11.54
N SER A 286 -32.47 -11.26 11.89
CA SER A 286 -31.24 -11.27 12.69
C SER A 286 -31.41 -11.81 14.12
N ASN A 287 -32.64 -11.88 14.62
CA ASN A 287 -32.97 -12.44 15.93
C ASN A 287 -33.22 -13.95 15.91
N VAL A 288 -33.22 -14.59 14.73
CA VAL A 288 -33.47 -16.03 14.59
C VAL A 288 -32.15 -16.76 14.55
N TYR A 289 -31.97 -17.66 15.52
CA TYR A 289 -30.79 -18.50 15.64
C TYR A 289 -31.09 -19.94 15.22
N ILE A 290 -30.05 -20.78 15.21
CA ILE A 290 -30.14 -22.14 14.67
C ILE A 290 -31.12 -23.04 15.46
N ASP A 291 -31.27 -22.81 16.75
CA ASP A 291 -32.20 -23.51 17.64
C ASP A 291 -33.65 -23.15 17.33
N GLU A 292 -33.96 -21.88 17.05
CA GLU A 292 -35.28 -21.47 16.59
C GLU A 292 -35.59 -22.05 15.19
N LEU A 293 -34.61 -22.08 14.29
CA LEU A 293 -34.77 -22.77 13.00
C LEU A 293 -35.07 -24.26 13.20
N ALA A 294 -34.36 -24.95 14.11
CA ALA A 294 -34.62 -26.35 14.42
C ALA A 294 -36.04 -26.58 14.96
N ASN A 295 -36.53 -25.72 15.86
CA ASN A 295 -37.91 -25.79 16.35
C ASN A 295 -38.91 -25.64 15.19
N VAL A 296 -38.66 -24.70 14.27
CA VAL A 296 -39.51 -24.54 13.07
C VAL A 296 -39.46 -25.77 12.17
N LEU A 297 -38.30 -26.39 11.96
CA LEU A 297 -38.18 -27.62 11.17
C LEU A 297 -39.02 -28.76 11.78
N HIS A 298 -39.01 -28.88 13.11
CA HIS A 298 -39.86 -29.82 13.83
C HIS A 298 -41.36 -29.53 13.64
N ASP A 299 -41.78 -28.26 13.74
CA ASP A 299 -43.16 -27.83 13.48
C ASP A 299 -43.60 -28.14 12.04
N LEU A 300 -42.68 -28.04 11.08
CA LEU A 300 -42.87 -28.37 9.67
C LEU A 300 -42.92 -29.89 9.40
N LYS A 301 -42.88 -30.73 10.44
CA LYS A 301 -42.97 -32.19 10.37
C LYS A 301 -41.80 -32.87 9.66
N PHE A 302 -40.62 -32.26 9.69
CA PHE A 302 -39.39 -33.01 9.42
C PHE A 302 -39.06 -33.92 10.61
N LEU A 303 -38.40 -35.04 10.35
CA LEU A 303 -38.04 -36.03 11.36
C LEU A 303 -36.58 -35.84 11.80
N ASP A 304 -36.18 -36.48 12.90
CA ASP A 304 -34.80 -36.53 13.41
C ASP A 304 -34.12 -35.16 13.48
N VAL A 305 -34.89 -34.14 13.89
CA VAL A 305 -34.39 -32.76 13.94
C VAL A 305 -33.43 -32.61 15.12
N THR A 306 -32.17 -32.26 14.84
CA THR A 306 -31.16 -31.93 15.84
C THR A 306 -30.44 -30.64 15.47
N TYR A 307 -29.68 -30.05 16.40
CA TYR A 307 -28.89 -28.85 16.11
C TYR A 307 -27.62 -28.77 16.96
N LEU A 308 -26.59 -28.14 16.39
CA LEU A 308 -25.27 -27.96 16.99
C LEU A 308 -24.92 -26.46 17.05
N PRO A 309 -25.38 -25.72 18.08
CA PRO A 309 -25.24 -24.27 18.14
C PRO A 309 -23.82 -23.80 18.46
N LYS A 310 -23.02 -24.67 19.09
CA LYS A 310 -21.63 -24.37 19.51
C LYS A 310 -20.58 -24.79 18.48
N ALA A 311 -20.98 -25.32 17.32
CA ALA A 311 -20.06 -25.67 16.25
C ALA A 311 -19.46 -24.39 15.63
N LYS A 312 -18.32 -24.53 14.93
CA LYS A 312 -17.66 -23.41 14.22
C LYS A 312 -18.62 -22.71 13.25
N VAL A 313 -19.49 -23.48 12.61
CA VAL A 313 -20.64 -22.99 11.85
C VAL A 313 -21.86 -23.68 12.45
N PRO A 314 -22.78 -22.95 13.12
CA PRO A 314 -24.00 -23.54 13.67
C PRO A 314 -24.82 -24.21 12.57
N VAL A 315 -25.24 -25.44 12.83
CA VAL A 315 -25.98 -26.29 11.88
C VAL A 315 -27.16 -26.97 12.56
N ALA A 316 -28.27 -27.09 11.85
CA ALA A 316 -29.40 -27.95 12.20
C ALA A 316 -29.46 -29.11 11.21
N THR A 317 -29.70 -30.32 11.70
CA THR A 317 -29.84 -31.53 10.88
C THR A 317 -31.28 -31.99 10.93
N PHE A 318 -31.80 -32.56 9.85
CA PHE A 318 -33.15 -33.14 9.82
C PHE A 318 -33.28 -34.21 8.72
N PHE A 319 -34.32 -35.02 8.81
CA PHE A 319 -34.69 -35.99 7.78
C PHE A 319 -36.01 -35.60 7.12
N ASP A 320 -36.04 -35.57 5.79
CA ASP A 320 -37.28 -35.46 5.03
C ASP A 320 -37.80 -36.84 4.62
N PRO A 321 -38.92 -37.31 5.20
CA PRO A 321 -39.50 -38.60 4.85
C PRO A 321 -40.07 -38.64 3.42
N THR A 322 -40.34 -37.49 2.80
CA THR A 322 -40.88 -37.43 1.44
C THR A 322 -39.83 -37.77 0.40
N ALA A 323 -38.65 -37.16 0.53
CA ALA A 323 -37.54 -37.34 -0.40
C ALA A 323 -36.56 -38.44 0.05
N ASN A 324 -36.70 -38.94 1.29
CA ASN A 324 -35.78 -39.90 1.91
C ASN A 324 -34.34 -39.35 1.94
N ILE A 325 -34.16 -38.16 2.54
CA ILE A 325 -32.91 -37.40 2.53
C ILE A 325 -32.61 -36.85 3.93
N HIS A 326 -31.40 -37.10 4.43
CA HIS A 326 -30.84 -36.36 5.56
C HIS A 326 -30.26 -35.03 5.07
N CYS A 327 -30.53 -33.98 5.82
CA CYS A 327 -30.21 -32.61 5.43
C CYS A 327 -29.50 -31.88 6.55
N ASP A 328 -28.48 -31.12 6.18
CA ASP A 328 -27.76 -30.20 7.05
C ASP A 328 -28.08 -28.78 6.59
N VAL A 329 -28.61 -27.94 7.49
CA VAL A 329 -28.98 -26.57 7.18
C VAL A 329 -28.27 -25.58 8.09
N THR A 330 -27.68 -24.57 7.47
CA THR A 330 -27.01 -23.45 8.14
C THR A 330 -27.76 -22.14 7.89
N ILE A 331 -27.42 -21.06 8.61
CA ILE A 331 -28.01 -19.73 8.40
C ILE A 331 -26.93 -18.77 7.89
N GLY A 332 -27.23 -18.07 6.78
CA GLY A 332 -26.51 -16.88 6.36
C GLY A 332 -25.11 -17.10 5.76
N ASN A 333 -24.71 -18.33 5.42
CA ASN A 333 -23.36 -18.60 4.93
C ASN A 333 -23.19 -18.26 3.43
N ARG A 334 -23.08 -16.96 3.14
CA ARG A 334 -23.04 -16.43 1.76
C ARG A 334 -21.77 -16.86 0.99
N ILE A 335 -20.62 -16.96 1.65
CA ILE A 335 -19.37 -17.39 0.99
C ILE A 335 -19.49 -18.84 0.49
N VAL A 336 -20.07 -19.74 1.29
CA VAL A 336 -20.26 -21.13 0.86
C VAL A 336 -21.22 -21.22 -0.32
N VAL A 337 -22.26 -20.39 -0.36
CA VAL A 337 -23.13 -20.26 -1.55
C VAL A 337 -22.32 -19.84 -2.77
N THR A 338 -21.43 -18.86 -2.64
CA THR A 338 -20.60 -18.40 -3.75
C THR A 338 -19.63 -19.49 -4.23
N ASN A 339 -19.05 -20.28 -3.30
CA ASN A 339 -18.25 -21.46 -3.63
C ASN A 339 -19.04 -22.50 -4.42
N SER A 340 -20.26 -22.80 -3.99
CA SER A 340 -21.14 -23.74 -4.68
C SER A 340 -21.51 -23.22 -6.06
N GLN A 341 -21.76 -21.92 -6.22
CA GLN A 341 -22.00 -21.30 -7.52
C GLN A 341 -20.78 -21.41 -8.45
N LEU A 342 -19.57 -21.15 -7.95
CA LEU A 342 -18.34 -21.31 -8.71
C LEU A 342 -18.20 -22.75 -9.27
N VAL A 343 -18.44 -23.76 -8.43
CA VAL A 343 -18.41 -25.17 -8.86
C VAL A 343 -19.55 -25.49 -9.83
N LYS A 344 -20.75 -24.91 -9.65
CA LYS A 344 -21.88 -25.04 -10.61
C LYS A 344 -21.49 -24.51 -11.99
N ILE A 345 -20.71 -23.42 -12.09
CA ILE A 345 -20.20 -22.92 -13.38
C ILE A 345 -19.20 -23.92 -13.98
N TYR A 346 -18.19 -24.36 -13.23
CA TYR A 346 -17.21 -25.35 -13.72
C TYR A 346 -17.87 -26.62 -14.25
N ARG A 347 -18.92 -27.09 -13.58
CA ARG A 347 -19.72 -28.24 -14.02
C ARG A 347 -20.35 -28.06 -15.41
N ARG A 348 -20.73 -26.84 -15.80
CA ARG A 348 -21.38 -26.55 -17.09
C ARG A 348 -20.38 -26.29 -18.20
N VAL A 349 -19.15 -25.89 -17.85
CA VAL A 349 -18.12 -25.56 -18.84
C VAL A 349 -17.70 -26.80 -19.64
N ASP A 350 -17.37 -27.91 -18.98
CA ASP A 350 -16.93 -29.14 -19.64
C ASP A 350 -17.54 -30.39 -18.98
N TYR A 351 -18.13 -31.27 -19.79
CA TYR A 351 -18.83 -32.47 -19.30
C TYR A 351 -17.89 -33.44 -18.56
N ARG A 352 -16.59 -33.48 -18.92
CA ARG A 352 -15.60 -34.38 -18.32
C ARG A 352 -15.38 -34.07 -16.86
N PHE A 353 -15.56 -32.81 -16.42
CA PHE A 353 -15.47 -32.44 -15.01
C PHE A 353 -16.49 -33.21 -14.17
N LYS A 354 -17.76 -33.26 -14.61
CA LYS A 354 -18.81 -34.00 -13.91
C LYS A 354 -18.43 -35.48 -13.82
N THR A 355 -18.08 -36.10 -14.95
CA THR A 355 -17.69 -37.52 -15.01
C THR A 355 -16.51 -37.84 -14.09
N LEU A 356 -15.42 -37.09 -14.18
CA LEU A 356 -14.23 -37.27 -13.35
C LEU A 356 -14.54 -37.12 -11.87
N TRP A 357 -15.32 -36.09 -11.50
CA TRP A 357 -15.67 -35.86 -10.11
C TRP A 357 -16.40 -37.05 -9.49
N PHE A 358 -17.40 -37.60 -10.19
CA PHE A 358 -18.15 -38.76 -9.68
C PHE A 358 -17.26 -39.99 -9.51
N VAL A 359 -16.42 -40.28 -10.49
CA VAL A 359 -15.56 -41.47 -10.47
C VAL A 359 -14.49 -41.35 -9.37
N ILE A 360 -13.83 -40.20 -9.26
CA ILE A 360 -12.80 -39.96 -8.22
C ILE A 360 -13.46 -39.93 -6.83
N ARG A 361 -14.64 -39.33 -6.68
CA ARG A 361 -15.38 -39.33 -5.42
C ARG A 361 -15.73 -40.76 -4.98
N GLN A 362 -16.28 -41.57 -5.86
CA GLN A 362 -16.62 -42.96 -5.53
C GLN A 362 -15.38 -43.76 -5.14
N LEU A 363 -14.29 -43.61 -5.89
CA LEU A 363 -13.01 -44.23 -5.61
C LEU A 363 -12.49 -43.82 -4.22
N THR A 364 -12.41 -42.52 -3.94
CA THR A 364 -11.92 -41.99 -2.65
C THR A 364 -12.82 -42.39 -1.46
N LEU A 365 -14.15 -42.50 -1.67
CA LEU A 365 -15.08 -43.04 -0.67
C LEU A 365 -14.82 -44.53 -0.40
N LYS A 366 -14.65 -45.36 -1.44
CA LYS A 366 -14.37 -46.80 -1.28
C LYS A 366 -13.08 -47.07 -0.53
N HIS A 367 -12.06 -46.23 -0.77
CA HIS A 367 -10.77 -46.27 -0.08
C HIS A 367 -10.75 -45.58 1.29
N ASN A 368 -11.89 -45.03 1.75
CA ASN A 368 -12.04 -44.32 3.04
C ASN A 368 -11.13 -43.09 3.21
N ILE A 369 -10.74 -42.45 2.11
CA ILE A 369 -9.92 -41.23 2.11
C ILE A 369 -10.75 -39.95 1.80
N LEU A 370 -12.08 -40.08 1.75
CA LEU A 370 -13.02 -38.96 1.64
C LEU A 370 -13.84 -38.81 2.93
N ASN A 371 -13.18 -38.40 4.01
CA ASN A 371 -13.83 -38.12 5.28
C ASN A 371 -13.01 -37.08 6.07
N SER A 372 -13.50 -35.85 6.14
CA SER A 372 -12.82 -34.76 6.83
C SER A 372 -12.72 -34.96 8.35
N SER A 373 -13.64 -35.73 8.94
CA SER A 373 -13.65 -36.03 10.39
C SER A 373 -12.47 -36.92 10.81
N THR A 374 -11.95 -37.75 9.89
CA THR A 374 -10.75 -38.59 10.12
C THR A 374 -9.45 -37.91 9.68
N GLY A 375 -9.52 -36.62 9.35
CA GLY A 375 -8.40 -35.82 8.84
C GLY A 375 -8.09 -36.03 7.35
N HIS A 376 -8.86 -36.85 6.63
CA HIS A 376 -8.69 -37.07 5.20
C HIS A 376 -9.34 -35.93 4.37
N LEU A 377 -9.43 -36.12 3.05
CA LEU A 377 -9.97 -35.13 2.13
C LEU A 377 -11.45 -34.89 2.43
N SER A 378 -11.86 -33.62 2.37
CA SER A 378 -13.27 -33.28 2.24
C SER A 378 -13.68 -33.35 0.77
N SER A 379 -14.99 -33.51 0.51
CA SER A 379 -15.59 -33.36 -0.82
C SER A 379 -15.14 -32.07 -1.50
N TYR A 380 -15.09 -30.97 -0.74
CA TYR A 380 -14.68 -29.67 -1.24
C TYR A 380 -13.20 -29.61 -1.61
N THR A 381 -12.32 -30.16 -0.76
CA THR A 381 -10.87 -30.28 -1.03
C THR A 381 -10.62 -31.04 -2.33
N LEU A 382 -11.29 -32.19 -2.50
CA LEU A 382 -11.17 -33.00 -3.71
C LEU A 382 -11.66 -32.26 -4.97
N THR A 383 -12.78 -31.53 -4.86
CA THR A 383 -13.29 -30.69 -5.94
C THR A 383 -12.27 -29.64 -6.38
N LEU A 384 -11.64 -28.93 -5.44
CA LEU A 384 -10.65 -27.90 -5.75
C LEU A 384 -9.36 -28.49 -6.36
N MET A 385 -8.93 -29.67 -5.89
CA MET A 385 -7.83 -30.42 -6.50
C MET A 385 -8.10 -30.75 -7.97
N LEU A 386 -9.32 -31.21 -8.28
CA LEU A 386 -9.74 -31.54 -9.64
C LEU A 386 -9.87 -30.29 -10.52
N ILE A 387 -10.45 -29.20 -10.00
CA ILE A 387 -10.57 -27.93 -10.73
C ILE A 387 -9.19 -27.44 -11.17
N VAL A 388 -8.23 -27.32 -10.24
CA VAL A 388 -6.89 -26.80 -10.55
C VAL A 388 -6.13 -27.75 -11.46
N TYR A 389 -6.29 -29.07 -11.29
CA TYR A 389 -5.72 -30.06 -12.19
C TYR A 389 -6.16 -29.82 -13.65
N LEU A 390 -7.47 -29.62 -13.88
CA LEU A 390 -8.02 -29.35 -15.21
C LEU A 390 -7.73 -27.91 -15.73
N GLN A 391 -7.29 -26.99 -14.87
CA GLN A 391 -6.91 -25.63 -15.26
C GLN A 391 -5.43 -25.47 -15.60
N TYR A 392 -4.56 -26.27 -14.99
CA TYR A 392 -3.11 -26.04 -15.01
C TYR A 392 -2.30 -27.27 -15.38
N VAL A 393 -2.68 -28.45 -14.89
CA VAL A 393 -1.87 -29.67 -15.09
C VAL A 393 -2.17 -30.31 -16.44
N THR A 394 -3.42 -30.23 -16.90
CA THR A 394 -3.78 -30.69 -18.23
C THR A 394 -3.33 -29.68 -19.29
N GLU A 395 -2.55 -30.12 -20.26
CA GLU A 395 -2.21 -29.36 -21.45
C GLU A 395 -2.79 -30.06 -22.69
N PRO A 396 -3.65 -29.39 -23.49
CA PRO A 396 -4.24 -28.07 -23.25
C PRO A 396 -5.18 -28.02 -22.03
N PRO A 397 -5.35 -26.85 -21.37
CA PRO A 397 -6.26 -26.71 -20.23
C PRO A 397 -7.73 -26.95 -20.61
N ILE A 398 -8.46 -27.61 -19.71
CA ILE A 398 -9.87 -27.98 -19.89
C ILE A 398 -10.81 -26.95 -19.28
N LEU A 399 -10.48 -26.47 -18.07
CA LEU A 399 -11.30 -25.48 -17.36
C LEU A 399 -10.66 -24.08 -17.42
N PRO A 400 -11.48 -23.01 -17.52
CA PRO A 400 -11.02 -21.63 -17.46
C PRO A 400 -10.67 -21.21 -16.04
N LYS A 401 -10.00 -20.06 -15.90
CA LYS A 401 -9.68 -19.45 -14.61
C LYS A 401 -10.69 -18.34 -14.31
N LEU A 402 -11.80 -18.70 -13.65
CA LEU A 402 -12.97 -17.81 -13.47
C LEU A 402 -12.72 -16.67 -12.46
N GLN A 403 -11.80 -16.85 -11.51
CA GLN A 403 -11.59 -15.93 -10.38
C GLN A 403 -10.45 -14.92 -10.62
N ARG A 404 -10.08 -14.67 -11.89
CA ARG A 404 -8.98 -13.76 -12.21
C ARG A 404 -9.38 -12.30 -11.96
N VAL A 405 -8.49 -11.59 -11.26
CA VAL A 405 -8.63 -10.20 -10.76
C VAL A 405 -8.86 -9.12 -11.84
N PHE A 406 -8.86 -9.47 -13.13
CA PHE A 406 -8.94 -8.49 -14.24
C PHE A 406 -9.74 -8.99 -15.45
N ILE A 407 -10.81 -9.75 -15.24
CA ILE A 407 -11.74 -10.03 -16.33
C ILE A 407 -12.64 -8.80 -16.49
N SER A 408 -12.47 -8.06 -17.59
CA SER A 408 -13.35 -6.93 -17.93
C SER A 408 -14.80 -7.39 -17.97
N GLY A 409 -15.69 -6.70 -17.25
CA GLY A 409 -17.12 -7.03 -17.18
C GLY A 409 -17.53 -8.00 -16.06
N VAL A 410 -16.62 -8.45 -15.19
CA VAL A 410 -17.01 -9.18 -13.97
C VAL A 410 -17.47 -8.20 -12.89
N GLU A 411 -18.67 -8.42 -12.37
CA GLU A 411 -19.21 -7.66 -11.25
C GLU A 411 -18.43 -7.95 -9.97
N TYR A 412 -18.02 -6.88 -9.29
CA TYR A 412 -17.32 -6.97 -8.03
C TYR A 412 -18.27 -7.44 -6.92
N LEU A 413 -17.90 -8.50 -6.21
CA LEU A 413 -18.68 -9.08 -5.13
C LEU A 413 -17.81 -9.20 -3.88
N HIS A 414 -18.14 -8.44 -2.84
CA HIS A 414 -17.50 -8.54 -1.53
C HIS A 414 -18.47 -9.11 -0.49
N ILE A 415 -18.05 -10.18 0.17
CA ILE A 415 -18.84 -10.86 1.20
C ILE A 415 -17.94 -11.03 2.42
N ASP A 416 -18.36 -10.49 3.56
CA ASP A 416 -17.65 -10.60 4.85
C ASP A 416 -16.16 -10.20 4.77
N GLY A 417 -15.83 -9.19 3.96
CA GLY A 417 -14.46 -8.70 3.76
C GLY A 417 -13.61 -9.53 2.78
N HIS A 418 -14.20 -10.51 2.11
CA HIS A 418 -13.54 -11.35 1.10
C HIS A 418 -14.00 -11.00 -0.31
N ASP A 419 -13.05 -10.89 -1.24
CA ASP A 419 -13.34 -10.80 -2.66
C ASP A 419 -13.86 -12.15 -3.18
N CYS A 420 -15.14 -12.18 -3.48
CA CYS A 420 -15.85 -13.34 -3.99
C CYS A 420 -16.25 -13.15 -5.47
N SER A 421 -15.54 -12.28 -6.19
CA SER A 421 -15.78 -12.01 -7.61
C SER A 421 -15.26 -13.16 -8.48
N PHE A 422 -16.08 -13.61 -9.42
CA PHE A 422 -15.69 -14.56 -10.46
C PHE A 422 -16.64 -14.45 -11.65
N ASP A 423 -16.18 -14.90 -12.82
CA ASP A 423 -17.01 -14.93 -14.02
C ASP A 423 -18.12 -15.99 -13.91
N LYS A 424 -19.36 -15.53 -13.96
CA LYS A 424 -20.57 -16.36 -13.87
C LYS A 424 -21.10 -16.81 -15.24
N HIS A 425 -20.54 -16.29 -16.34
CA HIS A 425 -21.03 -16.56 -17.69
C HIS A 425 -20.37 -17.81 -18.27
N ASP A 426 -21.05 -18.96 -18.14
CA ASP A 426 -20.62 -20.24 -18.70
C ASP A 426 -20.66 -20.28 -20.24
N ALA A 427 -21.57 -19.53 -20.86
CA ALA A 427 -21.80 -19.54 -22.31
C ALA A 427 -20.54 -19.22 -23.14
N GLY A 428 -19.65 -18.36 -22.63
CA GLY A 428 -18.39 -18.01 -23.32
C GLY A 428 -17.36 -19.14 -23.35
N TYR A 429 -17.56 -20.18 -22.55
CA TYR A 429 -16.64 -21.32 -22.43
C TYR A 429 -17.20 -22.62 -23.02
N HIS A 430 -18.47 -22.65 -23.39
CA HIS A 430 -19.15 -23.83 -23.94
C HIS A 430 -18.98 -23.91 -25.47
N ASN A 431 -18.85 -25.12 -26.04
CA ASN A 431 -18.75 -25.44 -27.49
C ASN A 431 -17.57 -24.85 -28.30
N PHE A 432 -16.97 -23.73 -27.89
CA PHE A 432 -15.78 -23.12 -28.51
C PHE A 432 -14.71 -22.69 -27.49
N GLY A 433 -14.90 -23.05 -26.22
CA GLY A 433 -14.00 -22.67 -25.14
C GLY A 433 -12.76 -23.55 -25.02
N ILE A 434 -11.92 -23.21 -24.03
CA ILE A 434 -10.56 -23.73 -23.88
C ILE A 434 -10.46 -25.27 -23.89
N GLY A 435 -11.46 -25.96 -23.35
CA GLY A 435 -11.46 -27.42 -23.23
C GLY A 435 -11.62 -28.20 -24.53
N CYS A 436 -12.14 -27.60 -25.62
CA CYS A 436 -12.24 -28.30 -26.90
C CYS A 436 -10.88 -28.60 -27.55
N LYS A 437 -9.83 -27.89 -27.12
CA LYS A 437 -8.45 -28.13 -27.58
C LYS A 437 -7.84 -29.39 -26.98
N ASN A 438 -8.35 -29.82 -25.82
CA ASN A 438 -7.89 -31.04 -25.17
C ASN A 438 -8.76 -32.22 -25.64
N THR A 439 -8.13 -33.19 -26.31
CA THR A 439 -8.80 -34.37 -26.88
C THR A 439 -8.82 -35.59 -25.96
N LYS A 440 -8.25 -35.50 -24.74
CA LYS A 440 -8.21 -36.64 -23.82
C LYS A 440 -9.60 -37.01 -23.34
N SER A 441 -9.88 -38.31 -23.27
CA SER A 441 -11.11 -38.83 -22.68
C SER A 441 -11.15 -38.64 -21.16
N ALA A 442 -12.32 -38.80 -20.53
CA ALA A 442 -12.39 -38.72 -19.06
C ALA A 442 -11.58 -39.86 -18.41
N GLY A 443 -11.53 -41.03 -19.05
CA GLY A 443 -10.70 -42.14 -18.57
C GLY A 443 -9.18 -41.85 -18.62
N GLU A 444 -8.68 -41.22 -19.67
CA GLU A 444 -7.28 -40.80 -19.74
C GLU A 444 -6.95 -39.75 -18.68
N LEU A 445 -7.84 -38.77 -18.51
CA LEU A 445 -7.70 -37.71 -17.52
C LEU A 445 -7.72 -38.26 -16.09
N LEU A 446 -8.49 -39.32 -15.82
CA LEU A 446 -8.51 -39.99 -14.52
C LEU A 446 -7.14 -40.61 -14.21
N LEU A 447 -6.58 -41.36 -15.16
CA LEU A 447 -5.25 -41.97 -14.98
C LEU A 447 -4.19 -40.90 -14.72
N ASP A 448 -4.20 -39.86 -15.54
CA ASP A 448 -3.26 -38.74 -15.39
C ASP A 448 -3.46 -38.00 -14.04
N PHE A 449 -4.69 -37.85 -13.54
CA PHE A 449 -4.98 -37.25 -12.23
C PHE A 449 -4.42 -38.08 -11.08
N LEU A 450 -4.69 -39.39 -11.08
CA LEU A 450 -4.22 -40.31 -10.05
C LEU A 450 -2.69 -40.35 -10.02
N GLU A 451 -2.07 -40.44 -11.20
CA GLU A 451 -0.62 -40.45 -11.33
C GLU A 451 0.01 -39.12 -10.90
N TYR A 452 -0.60 -38.00 -11.26
CA TYR A 452 -0.11 -36.67 -10.89
C TYR A 452 -0.06 -36.51 -9.37
N TYR A 453 -1.17 -36.78 -8.66
CA TYR A 453 -1.23 -36.62 -7.21
C TYR A 453 -0.52 -37.74 -6.44
N ASP A 454 -0.18 -38.88 -7.05
CA ASP A 454 0.72 -39.88 -6.45
C ASP A 454 2.20 -39.51 -6.61
N LYS A 455 2.64 -39.26 -7.85
CA LYS A 455 4.08 -39.24 -8.22
C LYS A 455 4.65 -37.84 -8.47
N THR A 456 3.83 -36.92 -8.97
CA THR A 456 4.32 -35.65 -9.54
C THR A 456 4.13 -34.46 -8.60
N PHE A 457 2.96 -34.36 -7.97
CA PHE A 457 2.66 -33.28 -7.03
C PHE A 457 3.56 -33.39 -5.77
N ASN A 458 4.34 -32.35 -5.50
CA ASN A 458 5.21 -32.30 -4.34
C ASN A 458 4.44 -31.72 -3.14
N TYR A 459 3.95 -32.59 -2.27
CA TYR A 459 3.20 -32.21 -1.06
C TYR A 459 4.01 -31.38 -0.06
N ASP A 460 5.34 -31.32 -0.14
CA ASP A 460 6.14 -30.51 0.78
C ASP A 460 6.35 -29.09 0.26
N THR A 461 6.52 -28.95 -1.06
CA THR A 461 6.92 -27.67 -1.67
C THR A 461 5.84 -27.03 -2.52
N GLN A 462 4.74 -27.70 -2.84
CA GLN A 462 3.69 -27.18 -3.72
C GLN A 462 2.34 -27.05 -3.00
N GLU A 463 1.57 -26.04 -3.38
CA GLU A 463 0.18 -25.85 -2.96
C GLU A 463 -0.76 -25.80 -4.17
N VAL A 464 -1.97 -26.30 -3.99
CA VAL A 464 -3.06 -26.18 -4.96
C VAL A 464 -3.75 -24.84 -4.72
N ASN A 465 -3.77 -23.96 -5.72
CA ASN A 465 -4.30 -22.60 -5.58
C ASN A 465 -5.40 -22.29 -6.62
N PRO A 466 -6.68 -22.48 -6.26
CA PRO A 466 -7.82 -22.23 -7.14
C PRO A 466 -8.01 -20.76 -7.51
N LEU A 467 -7.63 -19.81 -6.64
CA LEU A 467 -7.71 -18.39 -6.93
C LEU A 467 -6.88 -18.01 -8.17
N TYR A 468 -5.67 -18.55 -8.27
CA TYR A 468 -4.81 -18.36 -9.45
C TYR A 468 -5.07 -19.38 -10.57
N GLY A 469 -5.79 -20.46 -10.24
CA GLY A 469 -5.94 -21.64 -11.08
C GLY A 469 -4.59 -22.24 -11.47
N THR A 470 -3.67 -22.35 -10.50
CA THR A 470 -2.34 -22.94 -10.70
C THR A 470 -1.88 -23.75 -9.49
N ILE A 471 -0.85 -24.54 -9.70
CA ILE A 471 0.00 -25.07 -8.64
C ILE A 471 1.06 -24.00 -8.32
N VAL A 472 1.30 -23.73 -7.04
CA VAL A 472 2.23 -22.68 -6.59
C VAL A 472 3.28 -23.29 -5.67
N LEU A 473 4.54 -22.84 -5.78
CA LEU A 473 5.57 -23.21 -4.81
C LEU A 473 5.33 -22.50 -3.48
N ARG A 474 5.28 -23.28 -2.40
CA ARG A 474 5.31 -22.78 -1.03
C ARG A 474 6.62 -22.03 -0.84
N CYS A 475 6.58 -20.85 -0.23
CA CYS A 475 7.80 -20.14 0.14
C CYS A 475 8.49 -20.95 1.26
N VAL A 476 9.54 -21.71 0.93
CA VAL A 476 10.27 -22.56 1.89
C VAL A 476 11.53 -21.88 2.43
N ASP A 477 11.89 -20.68 1.96
CA ASP A 477 13.16 -20.05 2.35
C ASP A 477 13.00 -19.21 3.64
N PRO A 478 13.71 -19.54 4.73
CA PRO A 478 13.69 -18.75 5.96
C PRO A 478 14.17 -17.30 5.76
N LEU A 479 14.93 -17.03 4.69
CA LEU A 479 15.44 -15.69 4.36
C LEU A 479 14.36 -14.73 3.85
N PHE A 480 13.15 -15.22 3.54
CA PHE A 480 12.02 -14.42 3.06
C PHE A 480 10.90 -14.22 4.10
N LEU A 481 11.13 -14.64 5.34
CA LEU A 481 10.26 -14.28 6.46
C LEU A 481 10.65 -12.89 6.97
N PRO A 482 9.70 -11.96 7.19
CA PRO A 482 10.00 -10.76 7.95
C PRO A 482 10.54 -11.18 9.34
N PRO A 483 11.47 -10.43 9.97
CA PRO A 483 12.11 -10.82 11.23
C PRO A 483 11.15 -11.13 12.39
N SER A 484 9.89 -10.68 12.28
CA SER A 484 8.80 -10.94 13.23
C SER A 484 7.99 -12.20 12.94
N ALA A 485 8.07 -12.76 11.74
CA ALA A 485 7.41 -14.02 11.40
C ALA A 485 8.25 -15.17 11.94
N LYS A 486 7.83 -15.72 13.07
CA LYS A 486 8.31 -17.01 13.57
C LYS A 486 8.33 -17.98 12.39
N SER A 487 9.46 -18.65 12.17
CA SER A 487 9.60 -19.75 11.23
C SER A 487 8.41 -20.71 11.40
N THR A 488 7.39 -20.53 10.57
CA THR A 488 6.41 -21.59 10.34
C THR A 488 7.18 -22.59 9.49
N ARG A 489 7.93 -23.50 10.13
CA ARG A 489 8.08 -24.85 9.55
C ARG A 489 6.73 -25.18 8.92
N SER A 490 6.70 -25.51 7.63
CA SER A 490 5.50 -25.92 6.88
C SER A 490 4.56 -26.76 7.77
N GLU A 491 3.64 -26.10 8.49
CA GLU A 491 2.87 -26.75 9.55
C GLU A 491 1.87 -27.76 8.94
N TYR A 492 1.52 -27.50 7.68
CA TYR A 492 0.61 -28.29 6.90
C TYR A 492 1.40 -29.21 5.96
N SER A 493 1.13 -30.51 6.06
CA SER A 493 1.67 -31.50 5.13
C SER A 493 1.00 -31.42 3.75
N PHE A 494 -0.23 -30.90 3.67
CA PHE A 494 -0.93 -30.68 2.41
C PHE A 494 -1.63 -29.32 2.41
N VAL A 495 -1.46 -28.56 1.32
CA VAL A 495 -2.03 -27.22 1.17
C VAL A 495 -2.88 -27.14 -0.08
N VAL A 496 -4.18 -26.92 0.15
CA VAL A 496 -5.18 -26.58 -0.87
C VAL A 496 -5.86 -25.30 -0.39
N ARG A 497 -5.72 -24.21 -1.14
CA ARG A 497 -6.26 -22.90 -0.75
C ARG A 497 -7.75 -22.79 -1.04
N ASP A 498 -8.45 -22.03 -0.20
CA ASP A 498 -9.80 -21.58 -0.49
C ASP A 498 -9.77 -20.51 -1.58
N PRO A 499 -10.67 -20.56 -2.57
CA PRO A 499 -10.77 -19.61 -3.67
C PRO A 499 -11.12 -18.17 -3.26
N PHE A 500 -11.81 -17.96 -2.14
CA PHE A 500 -12.32 -16.65 -1.72
C PHE A 500 -11.76 -16.22 -0.35
N ILE A 501 -11.62 -17.17 0.59
CA ILE A 501 -11.10 -16.86 1.92
C ILE A 501 -9.57 -16.91 1.89
N ALA A 502 -8.96 -15.73 1.75
CA ALA A 502 -7.51 -15.58 1.75
C ALA A 502 -6.84 -16.29 2.94
N GLY A 503 -5.79 -17.06 2.66
CA GLY A 503 -5.01 -17.78 3.67
C GLY A 503 -5.63 -19.09 4.19
N ARG A 504 -6.92 -19.34 3.98
CA ARG A 504 -7.56 -20.59 4.43
C ARG A 504 -7.03 -21.81 3.66
N ASN A 505 -6.54 -22.80 4.40
CA ASN A 505 -6.17 -24.11 3.87
C ASN A 505 -7.33 -25.10 4.12
N VAL A 506 -7.99 -25.56 3.06
CA VAL A 506 -9.09 -26.54 3.15
C VAL A 506 -8.60 -27.98 3.34
N ALA A 507 -7.30 -28.23 3.13
CA ALA A 507 -6.63 -29.49 3.43
C ALA A 507 -5.88 -29.46 4.78
N GLY A 508 -6.14 -28.46 5.63
CA GLY A 508 -5.38 -28.23 6.86
C GLY A 508 -5.39 -29.40 7.86
N ASN A 509 -6.40 -30.26 7.79
CA ASN A 509 -6.48 -31.46 8.64
C ASN A 509 -5.70 -32.66 8.09
N CYS A 510 -5.26 -32.63 6.82
CA CYS A 510 -4.51 -33.71 6.18
C CYS A 510 -3.05 -33.68 6.62
N ARG A 511 -2.68 -34.61 7.51
CA ARG A 511 -1.31 -34.79 7.98
C ARG A 511 -0.55 -35.77 7.10
N ALA A 512 0.75 -35.91 7.35
CA ALA A 512 1.63 -36.82 6.61
C ALA A 512 1.13 -38.27 6.56
N SER A 513 0.44 -38.76 7.60
CA SER A 513 -0.21 -40.09 7.60
C SER A 513 -1.27 -40.20 6.52
N GLN A 514 -2.22 -39.25 6.48
CA GLN A 514 -3.30 -39.24 5.49
C GLN A 514 -2.77 -39.06 4.06
N ILE A 515 -1.67 -38.33 3.88
CA ILE A 515 -1.02 -38.21 2.57
C ILE A 515 -0.49 -39.57 2.09
N LYS A 516 0.06 -40.40 2.99
CA LYS A 516 0.48 -41.75 2.61
C LYS A 516 -0.72 -42.59 2.15
N ASP A 517 -1.84 -42.48 2.85
CA ASP A 517 -3.08 -43.19 2.50
C ASP A 517 -3.64 -42.71 1.16
N ILE A 518 -3.65 -41.40 0.92
CA ILE A 518 -4.05 -40.78 -0.35
C ILE A 518 -3.16 -41.25 -1.50
N LYS A 519 -1.83 -41.18 -1.33
CA LYS A 519 -0.87 -41.64 -2.35
C LYS A 519 -1.01 -43.13 -2.63
N LYS A 520 -1.18 -43.95 -1.60
CA LYS A 520 -1.40 -45.39 -1.74
C LYS A 520 -2.67 -45.66 -2.54
N CYS A 521 -3.79 -45.02 -2.18
CA CYS A 521 -5.05 -45.14 -2.91
C CYS A 521 -4.87 -44.77 -4.38
N PHE A 522 -4.27 -43.60 -4.68
CA PHE A 522 -4.09 -43.16 -6.06
C PHE A 522 -3.16 -44.07 -6.86
N ARG A 523 -2.08 -44.58 -6.25
CA ARG A 523 -1.16 -45.53 -6.87
C ARG A 523 -1.83 -46.87 -7.19
N ASP A 524 -2.48 -47.47 -6.21
CA ASP A 524 -3.12 -48.79 -6.35
C ASP A 524 -4.24 -48.72 -7.39
N SER A 525 -5.04 -47.65 -7.36
CA SER A 525 -6.06 -47.40 -8.37
C SER A 525 -5.48 -47.14 -9.75
N PHE A 526 -4.41 -46.36 -9.87
CA PHE A 526 -3.74 -46.13 -11.15
C PHE A 526 -3.20 -47.44 -11.74
N ASP A 527 -2.56 -48.27 -10.92
CA ASP A 527 -1.99 -49.54 -11.34
C ASP A 527 -3.09 -50.53 -11.77
N ALA A 528 -4.21 -50.60 -11.05
CA ALA A 528 -5.35 -51.44 -11.40
C ALA A 528 -6.04 -50.96 -12.70
N LEU A 529 -6.35 -49.67 -12.82
CA LEU A 529 -7.00 -49.11 -13.99
C LEU A 529 -6.10 -49.16 -15.23
N SER A 530 -4.78 -49.01 -15.08
CA SER A 530 -3.83 -49.15 -16.18
C SER A 530 -3.80 -50.57 -16.75
N ARG A 531 -4.13 -51.59 -15.95
CA ARG A 531 -4.29 -52.99 -16.38
C ARG A 531 -5.71 -53.34 -16.87
N GLY A 532 -6.64 -52.39 -16.84
CA GLY A 532 -8.04 -52.62 -17.18
C GLY A 532 -8.88 -53.27 -16.07
N ASP A 533 -8.34 -53.38 -14.85
CA ASP A 533 -9.00 -54.03 -13.71
C ASP A 533 -9.80 -52.98 -12.90
N ILE A 534 -11.03 -52.74 -13.35
CA ILE A 534 -11.96 -51.79 -12.72
C ILE A 534 -12.36 -52.29 -11.33
N ASP A 535 -12.67 -53.58 -11.19
CA ASP A 535 -13.17 -54.12 -9.94
C ASP A 535 -12.16 -53.93 -8.81
N THR A 536 -10.87 -54.20 -9.05
CA THR A 536 -9.83 -53.99 -8.06
C THR A 536 -9.64 -52.51 -7.73
N ALA A 537 -9.77 -51.61 -8.70
CA ALA A 537 -9.63 -50.17 -8.46
C ALA A 537 -10.68 -49.63 -7.46
N PHE A 538 -11.89 -50.21 -7.48
CA PHE A 538 -13.01 -49.86 -6.58
C PHE A 538 -13.20 -50.85 -5.42
N ARG A 539 -12.31 -51.83 -5.26
CA ARG A 539 -12.28 -52.77 -4.14
C ARG A 539 -11.38 -52.21 -3.03
N ARG A 540 -11.79 -52.49 -1.78
CA ARG A 540 -11.05 -52.09 -0.58
C ARG A 540 -9.84 -52.99 -0.34
#